data_AF-A0A9D3S643-F1
#
_entry.id   AF-A0A9D3S643-F1
#
_cell.length_a   1.000
_cell.length_b   1.000
_cell.length_c   1.000
_cell.angle_alpha   90.00
_cell.angle_beta   90.00
_cell.angle_gamma   90.00
#
_symmetry.space_group_name_H-M   'P 1'
#
loop_
_entity.id
_entity.type
_entity.pdbx_description
1 polymer ?
#
loop_
_entity_poly.entity_id
_entity_poly.type
_entity_poly.pdbx_seq_one_letter_code
_entity_poly.pdbx_strand_id
1 'polypeptide(L)'
;MKEGEDWLVPSSKLKLRSVRMENSGSYSCIAQHPTVSTLRKTRTITVTVLPEDAPWYDTTEGRLTLMISGAGAGLLLLIMSVTVCLCRRASARKSKGPIDDQSQKKPIYTASTESLPSTTGDKQPLV
;
A
#
# COMPACT_ATOMS: atom_id res chain seq x y z
N MET A 1 1.96 18.06 37.83
CA MET A 1 3.00 17.64 38.79
C MET A 1 4.18 17.10 38.02
N LYS A 2 5.35 17.70 38.22
CA LYS A 2 6.65 17.13 37.91
C LYS A 2 7.21 16.58 39.22
N GLU A 3 7.81 15.40 39.20
CA GLU A 3 8.40 14.80 40.41
C GLU A 3 9.59 15.67 40.85
N GLY A 4 9.51 16.16 42.08
CA GLY A 4 10.33 17.24 42.65
C GLY A 4 9.44 18.36 43.17
N GLU A 5 9.12 18.29 44.47
CA GLU A 5 8.47 19.27 45.35
C GLU A 5 7.91 20.58 44.73
N ASP A 6 6.62 20.83 44.99
CA ASP A 6 6.00 22.16 45.08
C ASP A 6 5.72 23.01 43.84
N TRP A 7 5.04 22.43 42.84
CA TRP A 7 4.17 23.28 42.02
C TRP A 7 2.92 22.53 41.54
N LEU A 8 1.86 22.65 42.36
CA LEU A 8 0.49 22.40 41.92
C LEU A 8 -0.05 23.72 41.36
N VAL A 9 -0.25 23.79 40.04
CA VAL A 9 -0.93 24.92 39.42
C VAL A 9 -2.42 24.56 39.30
N PRO A 10 -3.32 25.18 40.08
CA PRO A 10 -4.76 24.96 39.96
C PRO A 10 -5.26 25.68 38.70
N SER A 11 -5.06 25.05 37.54
CA SER A 11 -5.50 25.56 36.24
C SER A 11 -5.84 24.39 35.33
N SER A 12 -6.83 24.60 34.46
CA SER A 12 -7.16 23.66 33.38
C SER A 12 -6.08 23.63 32.29
N LYS A 13 -5.18 24.63 32.26
CA LYS A 13 -4.14 24.79 31.25
C LYS A 13 -2.79 25.10 31.90
N LEU A 14 -1.77 24.35 31.50
CA LEU A 14 -0.37 24.62 31.84
C LEU A 14 0.35 25.19 30.62
N LYS A 15 0.95 26.38 30.75
CA LYS A 15 1.74 27.01 29.69
C LYS A 15 3.17 27.17 30.17
N LEU A 16 4.09 26.46 29.53
CA LEU A 16 5.53 26.63 29.74
C LEU A 16 6.02 27.76 28.82
N ARG A 17 6.67 28.78 29.40
CA ARG A 17 7.31 29.88 28.66
C ARG A 17 8.82 29.70 28.73
N SER A 18 9.52 30.07 27.65
CA SER A 18 10.98 29.97 27.58
C SER A 18 11.49 28.59 28.00
N VAL A 19 11.08 27.55 27.26
CA VAL A 19 11.39 26.16 27.57
C VAL A 19 12.90 25.92 27.52
N ARG A 20 13.45 25.27 28.54
CA ARG A 20 14.86 24.88 28.65
C ARG A 20 14.97 23.39 28.95
N MET A 21 16.18 22.83 28.86
CA MET A 21 16.42 21.40 29.08
C MET A 21 15.93 20.91 30.45
N GLU A 22 16.06 21.74 31.49
CA GLU A 22 15.58 21.43 32.83
C GLU A 22 14.05 21.27 32.91
N ASN A 23 13.29 21.75 31.92
CA ASN A 23 11.84 21.56 31.85
C ASN A 23 11.43 20.21 31.25
N SER A 24 12.38 19.37 30.84
CA SER A 24 12.06 17.98 30.51
C SER A 24 11.59 17.23 31.76
N GLY A 25 10.68 16.27 31.56
CA GLY A 25 10.18 15.42 32.65
C GLY A 25 8.74 14.99 32.48
N SER A 26 8.22 14.36 33.52
CA SER A 26 6.85 13.89 33.59
C SER A 26 5.92 14.98 34.13
N TYR A 27 4.77 15.17 33.51
CA TYR A 27 3.76 16.17 33.86
C TYR A 27 2.43 15.49 34.10
N SER A 28 1.95 15.49 35.33
CA SER A 28 0.63 14.95 35.68
C SER A 28 -0.43 16.04 35.79
N CYS A 29 -1.55 15.85 35.10
CA CYS A 29 -2.80 16.59 35.25
C CYS A 29 -3.76 15.77 36.12
N ILE A 30 -4.32 16.41 37.16
CA ILE A 30 -5.23 15.78 38.11
C ILE A 30 -6.53 16.59 38.12
N ALA A 31 -7.63 15.94 37.78
CA ALA A 31 -8.97 16.46 37.95
C ALA A 31 -9.63 15.73 39.13
N GLN A 32 -10.07 16.49 40.14
CA GLN A 32 -10.66 15.94 41.37
C GLN A 32 -11.97 16.67 41.68
N HIS A 33 -13.03 15.91 41.95
CA HIS A 33 -14.29 16.47 42.44
C HIS A 33 -14.12 16.95 43.89
N PRO A 34 -14.63 18.15 44.26
CA PRO A 34 -14.35 18.75 45.58
C PRO A 34 -14.89 17.93 46.76
N THR A 35 -16.03 17.26 46.60
CA THR A 35 -16.72 16.56 47.71
C THR A 35 -16.56 15.04 47.64
N VAL A 36 -16.20 14.50 46.48
CA VAL A 36 -16.22 13.04 46.23
C VAL A 36 -14.80 12.63 45.86
N SER A 37 -14.05 12.18 46.87
CA SER A 37 -12.62 11.84 46.72
C SER A 37 -12.35 10.69 45.75
N THR A 38 -13.33 9.81 45.53
CA THR A 38 -13.27 8.71 44.56
C THR A 38 -13.35 9.19 43.10
N LEU A 39 -13.95 10.36 42.85
CA LEU A 39 -14.01 10.99 41.53
C LEU A 39 -12.71 11.78 41.28
N ARG A 40 -11.62 11.04 41.11
CA ARG A 40 -10.31 11.58 40.74
C ARG A 40 -9.80 10.94 39.45
N LYS A 41 -9.41 11.76 38.48
CA LYS A 41 -8.76 11.30 37.25
C LYS A 41 -7.38 11.93 37.13
N THR A 42 -6.37 11.09 36.96
CA THR A 42 -5.00 11.53 36.71
C THR A 42 -4.56 11.10 35.32
N ARG A 43 -3.91 12.01 34.59
CA ARG A 43 -3.24 11.72 33.32
C ARG A 43 -1.84 12.28 33.38
N THR A 44 -0.88 11.46 32.97
CA THR A 44 0.54 11.81 33.00
C THR A 44 1.05 11.83 31.57
N ILE A 45 1.76 12.89 31.21
CA ILE A 45 2.42 13.07 29.91
C ILE A 45 3.91 13.27 30.15
N THR A 46 4.74 12.76 29.24
CA THR A 46 6.18 13.00 29.28
C THR A 46 6.53 14.09 28.28
N VAL A 47 7.22 15.13 28.76
CA VAL A 47 7.72 16.22 27.93
C VAL A 47 9.22 16.05 27.80
N THR A 48 9.69 15.88 26.58
CA THR A 48 11.11 15.83 26.25
C THR A 48 11.48 17.12 25.53
N VAL A 49 12.54 17.78 25.99
CA VAL A 49 13.09 18.97 25.33
C VAL A 49 14.28 18.50 24.51
N LEU A 50 14.25 18.79 23.21
CA LEU A 50 15.29 18.41 22.28
C LEU A 50 16.29 19.57 22.11
N PRO A 51 17.58 19.28 21.87
CA PRO A 51 18.54 20.31 21.48
C PRO A 51 18.19 20.87 20.09
N GLU A 52 18.73 22.06 19.78
CA GLU A 52 18.47 22.74 18.51
C GLU A 52 18.95 21.92 17.30
N ASP A 53 20.06 21.20 17.45
CA ASP A 53 20.63 20.33 16.41
C ASP A 53 19.98 18.94 16.33
N ALA A 54 18.87 18.70 17.04
CA ALA A 54 18.22 17.40 17.03
C ALA A 54 17.65 17.07 15.63
N PRO A 55 17.78 15.82 15.18
CA PRO A 55 17.11 15.37 13.97
C PRO A 55 15.59 15.58 14.04
N TRP A 56 14.99 15.99 12.91
CA TRP A 56 13.56 16.28 12.84
C TRP A 56 12.68 15.08 13.25
N TYR A 57 13.17 13.85 13.01
CA TYR A 57 12.46 12.62 13.31
C TYR A 57 12.52 12.22 14.78
N ASP A 58 13.24 12.92 15.67
CA ASP A 58 13.20 12.64 17.11
C ASP A 58 11.97 13.24 17.80
N THR A 59 11.36 14.25 17.16
CA THR A 59 10.09 14.83 17.60
C THR A 59 8.96 13.78 17.50
N THR A 60 7.96 13.84 18.38
CA THR A 60 6.82 12.91 18.34
C THR A 60 6.11 12.92 16.97
N GLU A 61 5.93 14.11 16.39
CA GLU A 61 5.33 14.27 15.06
C GLU A 61 6.23 13.73 13.95
N GLY A 62 7.53 13.97 14.04
CA GLY A 62 8.53 13.45 13.11
C GLY A 62 8.59 11.93 13.14
N ARG A 63 8.64 11.32 14.34
CA ARG A 63 8.59 9.85 14.52
C ARG A 63 7.33 9.26 13.92
N LEU A 64 6.18 9.88 14.17
CA LEU A 64 4.90 9.41 13.65
C LEU A 64 4.86 9.50 12.12
N THR A 65 5.32 10.61 11.56
CA THR A 65 5.40 10.81 10.10
C THR A 65 6.34 9.80 9.46
N LEU A 66 7.51 9.56 10.06
CA LEU A 66 8.49 8.60 9.57
C LEU A 66 7.93 7.16 9.59
N MET A 67 7.27 6.79 10.68
CA MET A 67 6.59 5.48 10.81
C MET A 67 5.52 5.30 9.73
N ILE A 68 4.64 6.29 9.56
CA ILE A 68 3.55 6.24 8.57
C ILE A 68 4.13 6.17 7.15
N SER A 69 5.13 6.99 6.84
CA SER A 69 5.80 7.01 5.54
C SER A 69 6.46 5.67 5.23
N GLY A 70 7.23 5.12 6.18
CA GLY A 70 7.92 3.84 6.02
C GLY A 70 6.95 2.68 5.84
N ALA A 71 5.95 2.56 6.70
CA ALA A 71 4.94 1.52 6.62
C ALA A 71 4.10 1.63 5.33
N GLY A 72 3.71 2.84 4.94
CA GLY A 72 2.95 3.11 3.72
C GLY A 72 3.72 2.72 2.46
N ALA A 73 4.97 3.16 2.34
CA ALA A 73 5.82 2.81 1.20
C ALA A 73 6.07 1.30 1.11
N GLY A 74 6.38 0.66 2.24
CA GLY A 74 6.57 -0.80 2.31
C GLY A 74 5.33 -1.57 1.86
N LEU A 75 4.14 -1.19 2.34
CA LEU A 75 2.88 -1.82 1.96
C LEU A 75 2.57 -1.64 0.47
N LEU A 76 2.79 -0.44 -0.08
CA LEU A 76 2.59 -0.16 -1.51
C LEU A 76 3.53 -1.01 -2.38
N LEU A 77 4.81 -1.13 -2.01
CA LEU A 77 5.76 -1.98 -2.73
C LEU A 77 5.36 -3.46 -2.69
N LEU A 78 4.87 -3.95 -1.55
CA LEU A 78 4.36 -5.31 -1.44
C LEU A 78 3.16 -5.54 -2.37
N ILE A 79 2.18 -4.63 -2.38
CA ILE A 79 1.00 -4.73 -3.26
C ILE A 79 1.43 -4.72 -4.74
N MET A 80 2.34 -3.82 -5.12
CA MET A 80 2.87 -3.76 -6.49
C MET A 80 3.62 -5.04 -6.88
N SER A 81 4.42 -5.60 -5.96
CA SER A 81 5.13 -6.85 -6.22
C SER A 81 4.18 -8.03 -6.42
N VAL A 82 3.15 -8.15 -5.58
CA VAL A 82 2.15 -9.22 -5.64
C VAL A 82 1.33 -9.11 -6.92
N THR A 83 0.86 -7.91 -7.26
CA THR A 83 0.10 -7.67 -8.51
C THR A 83 0.94 -8.05 -9.74
N VAL A 84 2.20 -7.61 -9.82
CA VAL A 84 3.12 -8.02 -10.90
C VAL A 84 3.33 -9.53 -10.92
N CYS A 85 3.55 -10.18 -9.78
CA CYS A 85 3.72 -11.64 -9.71
C CYS A 85 2.47 -12.39 -10.19
N LEU A 86 1.28 -11.94 -9.80
CA LEU A 86 0.02 -12.53 -10.22
C LEU A 86 -0.22 -12.33 -11.72
N CYS A 87 0.03 -11.13 -12.26
CA CYS A 87 -0.06 -10.85 -13.69
C CYS A 87 0.92 -11.69 -14.53
N ARG A 88 2.17 -11.86 -14.06
CA ARG A 88 3.17 -12.73 -14.71
C ARG A 88 2.76 -14.20 -14.68
N ARG A 89 2.24 -14.69 -13.55
CA ARG A 89 1.71 -16.06 -13.46
C ARG A 89 0.51 -16.28 -14.38
N ALA A 90 -0.39 -15.32 -14.48
CA ALA A 90 -1.56 -15.40 -15.36
C ALA A 90 -1.17 -15.38 -16.85
N SER A 91 -0.23 -14.52 -17.25
CA SER A 91 0.28 -14.48 -18.63
C SER A 91 1.06 -15.74 -19.02
N ALA A 92 1.88 -16.29 -18.12
CA ALA A 92 2.53 -17.58 -18.35
C ALA A 92 1.53 -18.73 -18.52
N ARG A 93 0.43 -18.72 -17.76
CA ARG A 93 -0.68 -19.68 -17.92
C ARG A 93 -1.43 -19.50 -19.25
N LYS A 94 -1.63 -18.26 -19.72
CA LYS A 94 -2.23 -17.98 -21.04
C LYS A 94 -1.35 -18.41 -22.22
N SER A 95 -0.02 -18.32 -22.08
CA SER A 95 0.92 -18.79 -23.12
C SER A 95 0.91 -20.31 -23.30
N LYS A 96 0.45 -21.06 -22.28
CA LYS A 96 0.14 -22.49 -22.39
C LYS A 96 -1.32 -22.71 -22.82
N GLY A 97 -1.72 -22.02 -23.88
CA GLY A 97 -3.08 -22.04 -24.43
C GLY A 97 -3.60 -23.44 -24.83
N PRO A 98 -4.90 -23.54 -25.21
CA PRO A 98 -5.66 -24.79 -25.32
C PRO A 98 -5.03 -25.74 -26.34
N ILE A 99 -5.24 -27.05 -26.15
CA ILE A 99 -4.93 -28.09 -27.14
C ILE A 99 -5.39 -27.58 -28.52
N ASP A 100 -4.44 -27.50 -29.45
CA ASP A 100 -4.67 -27.11 -30.82
C ASP A 100 -5.46 -28.21 -31.55
N ASP A 101 -6.79 -28.18 -31.42
CA ASP A 101 -7.71 -29.12 -32.07
C ASP A 101 -7.86 -28.87 -33.58
N GLN A 102 -7.12 -27.91 -34.18
CA GLN A 102 -7.15 -27.70 -35.63
C GLN A 102 -6.44 -28.81 -36.45
N SER A 103 -5.82 -29.80 -35.80
CA SER A 103 -5.19 -30.94 -36.49
C SER A 103 -6.10 -32.18 -36.67
N GLN A 104 -7.43 -32.04 -36.61
CA GLN A 104 -8.35 -33.16 -36.91
C GLN A 104 -9.50 -32.77 -37.85
N LYS A 105 -9.20 -32.59 -39.14
CA LYS A 105 -10.16 -32.96 -40.20
C LYS A 105 -9.45 -33.22 -41.51
N LYS A 106 -9.08 -34.48 -41.74
CA LYS A 106 -8.84 -34.99 -43.10
C LYS A 106 -10.22 -35.30 -43.69
N PRO A 107 -10.73 -34.57 -44.69
CA PRO A 107 -11.96 -34.98 -45.34
C PRO A 107 -11.68 -36.26 -46.15
N ILE A 108 -12.37 -37.32 -45.72
CA ILE A 108 -12.54 -38.58 -46.44
C ILE A 108 -13.49 -38.27 -47.59
N TYR A 109 -13.04 -38.45 -48.84
CA TYR A 109 -13.75 -38.59 -50.13
C TYR A 109 -13.10 -37.76 -51.24
N THR A 110 -12.18 -38.39 -51.97
CA THR A 110 -11.73 -37.99 -53.31
C THR A 110 -12.42 -38.89 -54.33
N ALA A 111 -13.54 -38.45 -54.89
CA ALA A 111 -14.08 -38.97 -56.14
C ALA A 111 -15.20 -38.05 -56.65
N SER A 112 -15.19 -37.79 -57.96
CA SER A 112 -16.25 -37.20 -58.79
C SER A 112 -16.33 -35.66 -58.74
N THR A 113 -16.34 -34.90 -59.83
CA THR A 113 -16.59 -35.17 -61.26
C THR A 113 -16.25 -33.91 -62.06
N GLU A 114 -15.88 -34.12 -63.32
CA GLU A 114 -15.61 -33.16 -64.38
C GLU A 114 -16.66 -32.04 -64.53
N SER A 115 -16.20 -30.83 -64.89
CA SER A 115 -16.98 -29.92 -65.74
C SER A 115 -16.03 -29.15 -66.67
N LEU A 116 -16.47 -29.06 -67.93
CA LEU A 116 -15.69 -28.97 -69.17
C LEU A 116 -15.03 -27.60 -69.44
N PRO A 117 -13.93 -27.55 -70.23
CA PRO A 117 -13.39 -26.31 -70.78
C PRO A 117 -14.14 -25.89 -72.07
N SER A 118 -14.40 -24.60 -72.23
CA SER A 118 -15.08 -24.02 -73.41
C SER A 118 -14.20 -22.98 -74.11
N THR A 119 -14.26 -23.01 -75.45
CA THR A 119 -13.75 -22.03 -76.44
C THR A 119 -12.27 -22.20 -76.83
N THR A 120 -11.79 -22.17 -78.08
CA THR A 120 -12.30 -22.19 -79.47
C THR A 120 -11.02 -22.29 -80.34
N GLY A 121 -11.01 -23.03 -81.47
CA GLY A 121 -9.90 -22.90 -82.42
C GLY A 121 -9.75 -24.02 -83.45
N ASP A 122 -10.69 -24.05 -84.39
CA ASP A 122 -10.65 -24.71 -85.71
C ASP A 122 -9.27 -24.65 -86.41
N LYS A 123 -8.80 -25.81 -86.93
CA LYS A 123 -8.30 -26.02 -88.32
C LYS A 123 -8.23 -27.52 -88.68
N GLN A 124 -9.18 -27.96 -89.51
CA GLN A 124 -9.09 -29.11 -90.44
C GLN A 124 -7.81 -29.02 -91.32
N PRO A 125 -7.30 -30.05 -92.08
CA PRO A 125 -8.01 -31.26 -92.55
C PRO A 125 -7.23 -32.57 -92.88
N LEU A 126 -8.01 -33.59 -93.31
CA LEU A 126 -7.80 -34.64 -94.35
C LEU A 126 -6.64 -35.66 -94.24
N VAL A 127 -6.98 -36.93 -93.98
CA VAL A 127 -6.91 -38.07 -94.95
C VAL A 127 -8.02 -39.08 -94.59
#